data_AF-A0A9P9FP52-F1
#
_entry.id   AF-A0A9P9FP52-F1
#
_cell.length_a   1.000
_cell.length_b   1.000
_cell.length_c   1.000
_cell.angle_alpha   90.00
_cell.angle_beta   90.00
_cell.angle_gamma   90.00
#
_symmetry.space_group_name_H-M   'P 1'
#
loop_
_entity.id
_entity.type
_entity.pdbx_description
1 polymer ?
#
loop_
_entity_poly.entity_id
_entity_poly.type
_entity_poly.pdbx_seq_one_letter_code
_entity_poly.pdbx_strand_id
1 'polypeptide(L)'
;MDISETVAVEFEWPEDLPPAPSTPPPSSAPPSTDSFVPVLEEDPILWKRLREEEDERVAVVTLEMQRIRVGDLYEHIPDSQVDWGVIGLWECRVFGSDCYGRDFGKRYSLSKHLHSKVHTVTTYKLSLVLNSVVLGGSDTN
;
A
#
# COMPACT_ATOMS: atom_id res chain seq x y z
N MET A 1 11.90 26.77 18.02
CA MET A 1 11.97 25.78 16.93
C MET A 1 11.65 26.53 15.67
N ASP A 2 12.69 27.10 15.06
CA ASP A 2 12.59 27.88 13.83
C ASP A 2 12.32 26.92 12.67
N ILE A 3 11.19 27.11 12.02
CA ILE A 3 10.81 26.39 10.81
C ILE A 3 11.57 27.11 9.71
N SER A 4 12.65 26.51 9.22
CA SER A 4 13.41 27.04 8.10
C SER A 4 12.48 27.23 6.91
N GLU A 5 12.35 28.49 6.52
CA GLU A 5 11.61 28.99 5.36
C GLU A 5 12.10 28.26 4.10
N THR A 6 11.28 27.37 3.57
CA THR A 6 11.54 26.74 2.28
C THR A 6 11.36 27.80 1.20
N VAL A 7 12.47 28.31 0.67
CA VAL A 7 12.48 29.15 -0.53
C VAL A 7 11.95 28.29 -1.68
N ALA A 8 10.69 28.52 -2.03
CA ALA A 8 10.11 27.97 -3.24
C ALA A 8 10.83 28.63 -4.42
N VAL A 9 11.73 27.89 -5.06
CA VAL A 9 12.26 28.28 -6.37
C VAL A 9 11.11 28.09 -7.35
N GLU A 10 10.40 29.17 -7.65
CA GLU A 10 9.50 29.24 -8.80
C GLU A 10 10.35 29.01 -10.05
N PHE A 11 10.19 27.83 -10.64
CA PHE A 11 10.77 27.50 -11.92
C PHE A 11 10.01 28.29 -13.00
N GLU A 12 10.48 29.50 -13.26
CA GLU A 12 9.97 30.36 -14.31
C GLU A 12 10.44 29.80 -15.67
N TRP A 13 9.51 29.31 -16.48
CA TRP A 13 9.83 28.84 -17.82
C TRP A 13 10.34 30.04 -18.65
N PRO A 14 11.48 29.93 -19.36
CA PRO A 14 11.96 31.03 -20.18
C PRO A 14 10.96 31.33 -21.30
N GLU A 15 10.34 32.52 -21.24
CA GLU A 15 9.34 32.97 -22.23
C GLU A 15 9.95 33.24 -23.61
N ASP A 16 11.27 33.40 -23.68
CA ASP A 16 12.02 33.71 -24.91
C ASP A 16 12.66 32.45 -25.49
N LEU A 17 11.82 31.47 -25.83
CA LEU A 17 12.26 30.33 -26.64
C LEU A 17 12.57 30.84 -28.06
N PRO A 18 13.75 30.50 -28.64
CA PRO A 18 14.02 30.86 -30.03
C PRO A 18 12.90 30.30 -30.92
N PRO A 19 12.56 31.00 -32.02
CA PRO A 19 11.54 30.52 -32.94
C PRO A 19 11.88 29.08 -33.31
N ALA A 20 10.92 28.18 -33.09
CA ALA A 20 11.08 26.78 -33.45
C ALA A 20 11.60 26.72 -34.90
N PRO A 21 12.68 25.96 -35.18
CA PRO A 21 13.20 25.87 -36.54
C PRO A 21 12.04 25.49 -37.44
N SER A 22 11.77 26.30 -38.48
CA SER A 22 10.67 26.09 -39.40
C SER A 22 10.71 24.64 -39.89
N THR A 23 9.78 23.83 -39.40
CA THR A 23 9.69 22.43 -39.78
C THR A 23 9.48 22.41 -41.29
N PRO A 24 10.34 21.76 -42.09
CA PRO A 24 10.04 21.60 -43.51
C PRO A 24 8.66 20.95 -43.65
N PRO A 25 7.90 21.24 -44.72
CA PRO A 25 6.63 20.59 -44.97
C PRO A 25 6.82 19.07 -44.82
N PRO A 26 5.85 18.34 -44.24
CA PRO A 26 6.00 16.91 -44.02
C PRO A 26 6.36 16.26 -45.35
N SER A 27 7.61 15.83 -45.48
CA SER A 27 8.03 14.98 -46.58
C SER A 27 7.14 13.74 -46.48
N SER A 28 6.39 13.44 -47.54
CA SER A 28 5.50 12.27 -47.60
C SER A 28 6.25 10.93 -47.52
N ALA A 29 7.56 10.95 -47.30
CA ALA A 29 8.37 9.78 -46.99
C ALA A 29 8.83 9.86 -45.52
N PRO A 30 8.47 8.90 -44.65
CA PRO A 30 9.07 8.83 -43.33
C PRO A 30 10.59 8.72 -43.51
N PRO A 31 11.41 9.45 -42.72
CA PRO A 31 12.82 9.12 -42.65
C PRO A 31 12.90 7.65 -42.23
N SER A 32 13.44 6.81 -43.11
CA SER A 32 13.80 5.44 -42.77
C SER A 32 14.94 5.52 -41.77
N THR A 33 14.58 5.86 -40.54
CA THR A 33 15.43 5.67 -39.39
C THR A 33 15.40 4.16 -39.23
N ASP A 34 16.40 3.53 -39.82
CA ASP A 34 16.88 2.22 -39.40
C ASP A 34 17.44 2.38 -37.97
N SER A 35 16.58 2.85 -37.07
CA SER A 35 16.75 2.74 -35.63
C SER A 35 16.50 1.27 -35.41
N PHE A 36 17.58 0.51 -35.50
CA PHE A 36 17.70 -0.74 -34.81
C PHE A 36 17.48 -0.42 -33.33
N VAL A 37 16.22 -0.29 -32.92
CA VAL A 37 15.84 -0.44 -31.53
C VAL A 37 16.26 -1.87 -31.26
N PRO A 38 17.33 -2.13 -30.48
CA PRO A 38 17.63 -3.48 -30.09
C PRO A 38 16.32 -3.95 -29.46
N VAL A 39 15.73 -5.02 -30.02
CA VAL A 39 14.66 -5.73 -29.34
C VAL A 39 15.35 -6.24 -28.08
N LEU A 40 15.29 -5.43 -27.02
CA LEU A 40 15.49 -5.89 -25.67
C LEU A 40 14.43 -6.97 -25.55
N GLU A 41 14.83 -8.23 -25.62
CA GLU A 41 14.00 -9.33 -25.18
C GLU A 41 13.61 -8.96 -23.75
N GLU A 42 12.40 -8.43 -23.60
CA GLU A 42 11.84 -8.09 -22.31
C GLU A 42 11.74 -9.40 -21.55
N ASP A 43 12.74 -9.70 -20.72
CA ASP A 43 12.79 -10.93 -19.96
C ASP A 43 11.51 -11.02 -19.11
N PRO A 44 10.56 -11.89 -19.46
CA PRO A 44 9.26 -11.94 -18.79
C PRO A 44 9.42 -12.34 -17.32
N ILE A 45 10.53 -13.02 -17.00
CA ILE A 45 10.87 -13.46 -15.64
C ILE A 45 11.30 -12.24 -14.81
N LEU A 46 12.07 -11.31 -15.40
CA LEU A 46 12.50 -10.08 -14.73
C LEU A 46 11.30 -9.20 -14.37
N TRP A 47 10.36 -9.01 -15.31
CA TRP A 47 9.16 -8.20 -15.08
C TRP A 47 8.24 -8.78 -14.01
N LYS A 48 8.11 -10.11 -13.98
CA LYS A 48 7.32 -10.78 -12.94
C LYS A 48 7.93 -10.53 -11.56
N ARG A 49 9.25 -10.70 -11.42
CA ARG A 49 9.96 -10.46 -10.16
C ARG A 49 9.85 -9.01 -9.69
N LEU A 50 10.04 -8.04 -10.60
CA LEU A 50 9.91 -6.62 -10.28
C LEU A 50 8.50 -6.27 -9.80
N ARG A 51 7.47 -6.89 -10.39
CA ARG A 51 6.09 -6.71 -9.95
C ARG A 51 5.86 -7.28 -8.54
N GLU A 52 6.36 -8.48 -8.27
CA GLU A 52 6.25 -9.10 -6.94
C GLU A 52 6.91 -8.23 -5.86
N GLU A 53 8.10 -7.69 -6.12
CA GLU A 53 8.80 -6.77 -5.21
C GLU A 53 8.01 -5.46 -4.98
N GLU A 54 7.43 -4.90 -6.04
CA GLU A 54 6.61 -3.70 -5.93
C GLU A 54 5.31 -3.98 -5.15
N ASP A 55 4.65 -5.11 -5.39
CA ASP A 55 3.43 -5.51 -4.68
C ASP A 55 3.71 -5.69 -3.17
N GLU A 56 4.86 -6.27 -2.79
CA GLU A 56 5.30 -6.35 -1.40
C GLU A 56 5.49 -4.95 -0.79
N ARG A 57 6.14 -4.03 -1.51
CA ARG A 57 6.35 -2.66 -1.06
C ARG A 57 5.03 -1.91 -0.87
N VAL A 58 4.11 -2.04 -1.83
CA VAL A 58 2.78 -1.44 -1.79
C VAL A 58 1.97 -2.02 -0.63
N ALA A 59 2.08 -3.32 -0.36
CA ALA A 59 1.40 -3.93 0.78
C ALA A 59 1.85 -3.29 2.11
N VAL A 60 3.16 -3.17 2.35
CA VAL A 60 3.69 -2.54 3.57
C VAL A 60 3.22 -1.09 3.71
N VAL A 61 3.30 -0.31 2.64
CA VAL A 61 2.84 1.10 2.64
C VAL A 61 1.34 1.18 2.90
N THR A 62 0.55 0.26 2.35
CA THR A 62 -0.89 0.24 2.55
C THR A 62 -1.26 -0.03 4.01
N LEU A 63 -0.60 -0.99 4.66
CA LEU A 63 -0.80 -1.28 6.08
C LEU A 63 -0.49 -0.04 6.95
N GLU A 64 0.64 0.61 6.69
CA GLU A 64 1.05 1.79 7.46
C GLU A 64 0.10 2.97 7.24
N MET A 65 -0.36 3.19 5.99
CA MET A 65 -1.34 4.23 5.70
C MET A 65 -2.69 3.98 6.36
N GLN A 66 -3.11 2.71 6.47
CA GLN A 66 -4.31 2.37 7.23
C GLN A 66 -4.13 2.69 8.71
N ARG A 67 -2.98 2.30 9.30
CA ARG A 67 -2.64 2.63 10.69
C ARG A 67 -2.66 4.13 10.94
N ILE A 68 -2.08 4.94 10.06
CA ILE A 68 -2.09 6.40 10.21
C ILE A 68 -3.51 6.98 10.13
N ARG A 69 -4.38 6.47 9.24
CA ARG A 69 -5.72 7.05 9.02
C ARG A 69 -6.71 6.77 10.13
N VAL A 70 -6.63 5.59 10.76
CA VAL A 70 -7.64 5.14 11.73
C VAL A 70 -7.06 4.60 13.03
N GLY A 71 -5.73 4.63 13.19
CA GLY A 71 -5.04 4.07 14.35
C GLY A 71 -5.43 4.69 15.67
N ASP A 72 -5.75 5.97 15.69
CA ASP A 72 -6.25 6.68 16.87
C ASP A 72 -7.57 6.10 17.40
N LEU A 73 -8.39 5.47 16.54
CA LEU A 73 -9.61 4.80 16.97
C LEU A 73 -9.36 3.48 17.72
N TYR A 74 -8.16 2.91 17.54
CA TYR A 74 -7.74 1.62 18.07
C TYR A 74 -6.70 1.77 19.20
N GLU A 75 -6.38 2.98 19.65
CA GLU A 75 -5.31 3.26 20.64
C GLU A 75 -5.49 2.50 21.97
N HIS A 76 -6.73 2.25 22.38
CA HIS A 76 -7.05 1.51 23.60
C HIS A 76 -6.99 -0.02 23.44
N ILE A 77 -6.76 -0.52 22.22
CA ILE A 77 -6.72 -1.94 21.88
C ILE A 77 -5.25 -2.30 21.60
N PRO A 78 -4.71 -3.41 22.16
CA PRO A 78 -3.34 -3.82 21.88
C PRO A 78 -3.10 -4.06 20.39
N ASP A 79 -1.99 -3.55 19.84
CA ASP A 79 -1.62 -3.72 18.43
C ASP A 79 -1.66 -5.18 17.97
N SER A 80 -1.30 -6.13 18.85
CA SER A 80 -1.35 -7.57 18.58
C SER A 80 -2.75 -8.13 18.29
N GLN A 81 -3.80 -7.37 18.60
CA GLN A 81 -5.19 -7.76 18.40
C GLN A 81 -5.83 -7.07 17.20
N VAL A 82 -5.12 -6.18 16.50
CA VAL A 82 -5.66 -5.39 15.39
C VAL A 82 -5.07 -5.88 14.06
N ASP A 83 -5.93 -6.33 13.15
CA ASP A 83 -5.55 -6.67 11.78
C ASP A 83 -5.54 -5.42 10.88
N TRP A 84 -4.34 -4.91 10.62
CA TRP A 84 -4.13 -3.81 9.68
C TRP A 84 -4.27 -4.25 8.21
N GLY A 85 -4.35 -5.54 7.91
CA GLY A 85 -4.51 -6.07 6.55
C GLY A 85 -5.94 -6.01 6.01
N VAL A 86 -6.94 -5.78 6.87
CA VAL A 86 -8.34 -5.70 6.47
C VAL A 86 -8.58 -4.51 5.53
N ILE A 87 -9.22 -4.77 4.39
CA ILE A 87 -9.47 -3.76 3.35
C ILE A 87 -10.75 -3.00 3.68
N GLY A 88 -10.64 -1.79 4.22
CA GLY A 88 -11.79 -0.93 4.46
C GLY A 88 -11.51 0.13 5.53
N LEU A 89 -12.01 1.35 5.35
CA LEU A 89 -11.72 2.43 6.29
C LEU A 89 -12.47 2.29 7.62
N TRP A 90 -13.71 1.81 7.57
CA TRP A 90 -14.61 1.81 8.73
C TRP A 90 -14.97 0.41 9.21
N GLU A 91 -14.11 -0.56 8.96
CA GLU A 91 -14.29 -1.95 9.37
C GLU A 91 -13.70 -2.22 10.75
N CYS A 92 -14.32 -3.14 11.51
CA CYS A 92 -13.74 -3.64 12.76
C CYS A 92 -12.58 -4.59 12.46
N ARG A 93 -11.41 -4.28 13.02
CA ARG A 93 -10.16 -4.99 12.78
C ARG A 93 -9.73 -5.90 13.93
N VAL A 94 -10.57 -6.07 14.95
CA VAL A 94 -10.18 -6.78 16.18
C VAL A 94 -10.31 -8.28 15.99
N PHE A 95 -9.19 -9.00 16.05
CA PHE A 95 -9.15 -10.46 15.92
C PHE A 95 -10.03 -11.17 16.96
N GLY A 96 -10.64 -12.29 16.54
CA GLY A 96 -11.40 -13.16 17.44
C GLY A 96 -12.74 -12.59 17.93
N SER A 97 -13.18 -11.45 17.38
CA SER A 97 -14.48 -10.87 17.68
C SER A 97 -15.51 -11.25 16.61
N ASP A 98 -16.78 -11.45 17.00
CA ASP A 98 -17.89 -11.74 16.07
C ASP A 98 -18.19 -10.58 15.10
N CYS A 99 -17.62 -9.41 15.35
CA CYS A 99 -17.75 -8.20 14.56
C CYS A 99 -16.56 -7.96 13.62
N TYR A 100 -15.54 -8.83 13.62
CA TYR A 100 -14.38 -8.73 12.74
C TYR A 100 -14.80 -8.62 11.26
N GLY A 101 -14.20 -7.66 10.53
CA GLY A 101 -14.50 -7.37 9.12
C GLY A 101 -15.85 -6.69 8.86
N ARG A 102 -16.64 -6.38 9.90
CA ARG A 102 -17.91 -5.67 9.71
C ARG A 102 -17.65 -4.20 9.38
N ASP A 103 -18.21 -3.72 8.28
CA ASP A 103 -18.22 -2.30 7.91
C ASP A 103 -19.28 -1.51 8.69
N PHE A 104 -18.87 -0.37 9.24
CA PHE A 104 -19.71 0.58 9.96
C PHE A 104 -20.06 1.82 9.13
N GLY A 105 -19.47 1.96 7.94
CA GLY A 105 -19.73 3.01 6.94
C GLY A 105 -19.29 4.42 7.34
N LYS A 106 -19.10 4.70 8.64
CA LYS A 106 -18.73 6.01 9.17
C LYS A 106 -17.75 5.88 10.34
N ARG A 107 -16.80 6.81 10.42
CA ARG A 107 -15.83 6.95 11.52
C ARG A 107 -16.48 6.93 12.91
N TYR A 108 -17.53 7.72 13.09
CA TYR A 108 -18.24 7.82 14.38
C TYR A 108 -18.87 6.48 14.81
N SER A 109 -19.46 5.76 13.86
CA SER A 109 -20.08 4.45 14.11
C SER A 109 -19.04 3.42 14.55
N LEU A 110 -17.89 3.38 13.86
CA LEU A 110 -16.77 2.52 14.24
C LEU A 110 -16.21 2.90 15.61
N SER A 111 -15.94 4.19 15.84
CA SER A 111 -15.42 4.68 17.12
C SER A 111 -16.34 4.27 18.29
N LYS A 112 -17.66 4.50 18.18
CA LYS A 112 -18.63 4.10 19.20
C LYS A 112 -18.64 2.57 19.42
N HIS A 113 -18.48 1.80 18.35
CA HIS A 113 -18.38 0.34 18.42
C HIS A 113 -17.12 -0.12 19.16
N LEU A 114 -15.96 0.46 18.85
CA LEU A 114 -14.68 0.15 19.49
C LEU A 114 -14.66 0.52 20.98
N HIS A 115 -15.46 1.50 21.40
CA HIS A 115 -15.66 1.86 22.81
C HIS A 115 -16.80 1.09 23.49
N SER A 116 -17.45 0.16 22.79
CA SER A 116 -18.50 -0.67 23.38
C SER A 116 -17.92 -1.76 24.28
N LYS A 117 -18.77 -2.41 25.08
CA LYS A 117 -18.37 -3.52 25.97
C LYS A 117 -17.70 -4.69 25.23
N VAL A 118 -17.90 -4.81 23.92
CA VAL A 118 -17.31 -5.87 23.08
C VAL A 118 -15.78 -5.74 23.00
N HIS A 119 -15.26 -4.51 23.04
CA HIS A 119 -13.83 -4.23 22.87
C HIS A 119 -13.19 -3.55 24.10
N THR A 120 -14.00 -3.10 25.06
CA THR A 120 -13.50 -2.48 26.31
C THR A 120 -13.35 -3.46 27.48
N VAL A 121 -14.04 -4.61 27.45
CA VAL A 121 -14.01 -5.60 28.55
C VAL A 121 -12.96 -6.69 28.31
N THR A 122 -12.21 -6.59 27.22
CA THR A 122 -11.63 -7.77 26.61
C THR A 122 -10.12 -7.73 26.55
N THR A 123 -9.57 -8.04 27.72
CA THR A 123 -8.51 -9.04 27.82
C THR A 123 -9.04 -10.38 27.29
N TYR A 124 -9.26 -10.49 25.96
CA TYR A 124 -9.55 -11.78 25.35
C TYR A 124 -8.39 -12.71 25.69
N LYS A 125 -8.69 -13.77 26.45
CA LYS A 125 -7.77 -14.88 26.66
C LYS A 125 -7.41 -15.40 25.28
N LEU A 126 -6.19 -15.11 24.83
CA LEU A 126 -5.54 -15.86 23.76
C LEU A 126 -5.46 -17.31 24.25
N SER A 127 -6.52 -18.10 24.04
CA SER A 127 -6.42 -19.55 24.16
C SER A 127 -5.61 -20.00 22.96
N LEU A 128 -4.32 -20.21 23.23
CA LEU A 128 -3.38 -21.00 22.44
C LEU A 128 -4.10 -22.09 21.62
N VAL A 129 -4.24 -21.85 20.32
CA VAL A 129 -4.25 -22.93 19.33
C VAL A 129 -3.03 -22.69 18.44
N LEU A 130 -1.86 -22.78 19.07
CA LEU A 130 -0.60 -23.03 18.38
C LEU A 130 -0.22 -24.48 18.66
N ASN A 131 0.21 -25.16 17.60
CA ASN A 131 0.84 -26.49 17.54
C ASN A 131 -0.04 -27.65 17.05
N SER A 132 -0.22 -27.71 15.73
CA SER A 132 -0.23 -28.99 15.01
C SER A 132 0.48 -28.84 13.65
N VAL A 133 1.73 -28.36 13.68
CA VAL A 133 2.73 -28.64 12.65
C VAL A 133 3.93 -29.22 13.36
N VAL A 134 3.87 -30.52 13.62
CA VAL A 134 5.04 -31.33 13.98
C VAL A 134 5.10 -32.47 12.97
N LEU A 135 5.92 -32.24 11.94
CA LEU A 135 6.83 -33.21 11.31
C LEU A 135 6.26 -34.62 11.06
N GLY A 136 5.56 -34.78 9.94
CA GLY A 136 5.40 -36.06 9.25
C GLY A 136 6.42 -36.20 8.13
N GLY A 137 7.71 -36.00 8.44
CA GLY A 137 8.81 -36.23 7.52
C GLY A 137 9.39 -37.62 7.74
N SER A 138 9.42 -38.39 6.66
CA SER A 138 10.40 -39.45 6.37
C SER A 138 10.31 -40.72 7.21
N ASP A 139 9.82 -41.80 6.59
CA ASP A 139 10.51 -43.09 6.69
C ASP A 139 10.33 -43.87 5.39
N THR A 140 11.44 -43.94 4.65
CA THR A 140 11.73 -44.93 3.63
C THR A 140 12.14 -46.23 4.30
N ASN A 141 11.39 -47.32 4.09
CA ASN A 141 11.96 -48.65 3.80
C ASN A 141 10.90 -49.54 3.16
#